data_AF-G9Y2K3-F1
#
_entry.id   AF-G9Y2K3-F1
#
_cell.length_a   1.000
_cell.length_b   1.000
_cell.length_c   1.000
_cell.angle_alpha   90.00
_cell.angle_beta   90.00
_cell.angle_gamma   90.00
#
_symmetry.space_group_name_H-M   'P 1'
#
loop_
_entity.id
_entity.type
_entity.pdbx_description
1 polymer ?
#
loop_
_entity_poly.entity_id
_entity_poly.type
_entity_poly.pdbx_seq_one_letter_code
_entity_poly.pdbx_strand_id
1 'polypeptide(L)'
;MALRKRFIRDNEGAASIEFSLTIILFIFLVLFVAEIARLSYISAVIDLAVSEAAKESKNASAADGGGYDNRFQKRITEQGGAIWGFLTRPDAVTMNITYAGSIREMTDTGGTSGDSRYKPLARYQLEYQYHPMFFPFPDIWANNLLNREVIFVQEYERSKFMD
;
A
#
# COMPACT_ATOMS: atom_id res chain seq x y z
N MET A 1 -51.65 -40.14 -12.49
CA MET A 1 -51.02 -39.00 -13.20
C MET A 1 -51.28 -37.63 -12.56
N ALA A 2 -52.39 -37.43 -11.83
CA ALA A 2 -52.75 -36.12 -11.23
C ALA A 2 -51.87 -35.67 -10.06
N LEU A 3 -51.36 -36.59 -9.22
CA LEU A 3 -50.50 -36.28 -8.07
C LEU A 3 -49.16 -35.65 -8.46
N ARG A 4 -48.58 -36.08 -9.59
CA ARG A 4 -47.27 -35.59 -10.08
C ARG A 4 -47.32 -34.14 -10.57
N LYS A 5 -48.50 -33.65 -10.98
CA LYS A 5 -48.70 -32.24 -11.37
C LYS A 5 -48.91 -31.31 -10.17
N ARG A 6 -49.37 -31.82 -9.02
CA ARG A 6 -49.51 -31.03 -7.78
C ARG A 6 -48.15 -30.74 -7.14
N PHE A 7 -47.27 -31.74 -7.09
CA PHE A 7 -45.92 -31.61 -6.53
C PHE A 7 -45.00 -30.61 -7.26
N ILE A 8 -45.25 -30.36 -8.56
CA ILE A 8 -44.51 -29.35 -9.35
C ILE A 8 -45.12 -27.94 -9.19
N ARG A 9 -46.33 -27.83 -8.63
CA ARG A 9 -47.08 -26.57 -8.48
C ARG A 9 -47.04 -26.00 -7.06
N ASP A 10 -46.52 -26.74 -6.10
CA ASP A 10 -46.34 -26.26 -4.73
C ASP A 10 -45.05 -25.45 -4.65
N ASN A 11 -45.21 -24.12 -4.65
CA ASN A 11 -44.13 -23.13 -4.53
C ASN A 11 -43.76 -22.85 -3.06
N GLU A 12 -44.11 -23.75 -2.14
CA GLU A 12 -43.81 -23.61 -0.72
C GLU A 12 -42.29 -23.67 -0.52
N GLY A 13 -41.71 -22.55 -0.07
CA GLY A 13 -40.26 -22.41 0.14
C GLY A 13 -39.51 -21.67 -0.96
N ALA A 14 -40.15 -21.29 -2.08
CA ALA A 14 -39.51 -20.46 -3.11
C ALA A 14 -38.98 -19.14 -2.53
N ALA A 15 -39.74 -18.50 -1.65
CA ALA A 15 -39.33 -17.28 -0.94
C ALA A 15 -38.11 -17.51 -0.01
N SER A 16 -38.00 -18.67 0.64
CA SER A 16 -36.85 -19.01 1.49
C SER A 16 -35.59 -19.25 0.65
N ILE A 17 -35.73 -19.85 -0.53
CA ILE A 17 -34.62 -20.06 -1.47
C ILE A 17 -34.13 -18.71 -2.02
N GLU A 18 -35.06 -17.85 -2.45
CA GLU A 18 -34.74 -16.50 -2.94
C GLU A 18 -34.06 -15.65 -1.87
N PHE A 19 -34.55 -15.70 -0.62
CA PHE A 19 -33.94 -15.02 0.51
C PHE A 19 -32.53 -15.55 0.82
N SER A 20 -32.33 -16.86 0.84
CA SER A 20 -31.01 -17.45 1.14
C SER A 20 -29.97 -17.18 0.04
N LEU A 21 -30.38 -17.13 -1.23
CA LEU A 21 -29.48 -16.71 -2.31
C LEU A 21 -29.11 -15.22 -2.19
N THR A 22 -30.11 -14.38 -1.89
CA THR A 22 -29.92 -12.93 -1.79
C THR A 22 -29.04 -12.54 -0.59
N ILE A 23 -29.21 -13.19 0.57
CA ILE A 23 -28.39 -12.90 1.75
C ILE A 23 -26.92 -13.29 1.51
N ILE A 24 -26.66 -14.39 0.79
CA ILE A 24 -25.30 -14.79 0.43
C ILE A 24 -24.68 -13.72 -0.48
N LEU A 25 -25.36 -13.33 -1.56
CA LEU A 25 -24.86 -12.27 -2.45
C LEU A 25 -24.65 -10.94 -1.71
N PHE A 26 -25.53 -10.60 -0.79
CA PHE A 26 -25.41 -9.40 0.04
C PHE A 26 -24.18 -9.44 0.95
N ILE A 27 -23.91 -10.58 1.62
CA ILE A 27 -22.71 -10.74 2.44
C ILE A 27 -21.45 -10.62 1.58
N PHE A 28 -21.43 -11.23 0.40
CA PHE A 28 -20.33 -11.10 -0.56
C PHE A 28 -20.10 -9.63 -0.96
N LEU A 29 -21.16 -8.89 -1.26
CA LEU A 29 -21.09 -7.46 -1.57
C LEU A 29 -20.50 -6.65 -0.41
N VAL A 30 -20.98 -6.89 0.83
CA VAL A 30 -20.49 -6.18 2.01
C VAL A 30 -19.00 -6.46 2.26
N LEU A 31 -18.59 -7.72 2.16
CA LEU A 31 -17.18 -8.11 2.29
C LEU A 31 -16.32 -7.51 1.17
N PHE A 32 -16.84 -7.43 -0.05
CA PHE A 32 -16.15 -6.81 -1.17
C PHE A 32 -15.94 -5.30 -0.96
N VAL A 33 -16.97 -4.59 -0.50
CA VAL A 33 -16.87 -3.17 -0.13
C VAL A 33 -15.89 -2.97 1.03
N ALA A 34 -15.91 -3.86 2.04
CA ALA A 34 -14.96 -3.82 3.15
C ALA A 34 -13.51 -4.00 2.68
N GLU A 35 -13.25 -4.89 1.72
CA GLU A 35 -11.92 -5.09 1.15
C GLU A 35 -11.43 -3.86 0.37
N ILE A 36 -12.30 -3.22 -0.43
CA ILE A 36 -11.95 -1.96 -1.12
C ILE A 36 -11.67 -0.83 -0.11
N ALA A 37 -12.47 -0.74 0.95
CA ALA A 37 -12.25 0.24 2.00
C ALA A 37 -10.90 0.02 2.71
N ARG A 38 -10.55 -1.25 2.98
CA ARG A 38 -9.24 -1.63 3.53
C ARG A 38 -8.09 -1.22 2.60
N LEU A 39 -8.21 -1.51 1.30
CA LEU A 39 -7.23 -1.10 0.28
C LEU A 39 -7.02 0.41 0.25
N SER A 40 -8.13 1.18 0.22
CA SER A 40 -8.08 2.65 0.21
C SER A 40 -7.45 3.20 1.49
N TYR A 41 -7.75 2.59 2.64
CA TYR A 41 -7.16 2.98 3.92
C TYR A 41 -5.65 2.76 3.94
N ILE A 42 -5.18 1.58 3.50
CA ILE A 42 -3.75 1.25 3.45
C ILE A 42 -3.00 2.22 2.54
N SER A 43 -3.53 2.52 1.35
CA SER A 43 -2.92 3.51 0.45
C SER A 43 -2.76 4.87 1.13
N ALA A 44 -3.81 5.38 1.77
CA ALA A 44 -3.76 6.69 2.40
C ALA A 44 -2.72 6.78 3.53
N VAL A 45 -2.59 5.73 4.34
CA VAL A 45 -1.56 5.65 5.40
C VAL A 45 -0.15 5.63 4.80
N ILE A 46 0.07 4.84 3.75
CA ILE A 46 1.36 4.78 3.06
C ILE A 46 1.71 6.13 2.43
N ASP A 47 0.78 6.77 1.74
CA ASP A 47 0.98 8.05 1.07
C ASP A 47 1.36 9.16 2.08
N LEU A 48 0.73 9.14 3.26
CA LEU A 48 1.05 10.05 4.35
C LEU A 48 2.43 9.76 4.95
N ALA A 49 2.73 8.49 5.25
CA ALA A 49 3.99 8.09 5.85
C ALA A 49 5.19 8.38 4.93
N VAL A 50 5.04 8.17 3.62
CA VAL A 50 6.08 8.49 2.61
C VAL A 50 6.31 10.00 2.57
N SER A 51 5.23 10.79 2.54
CA SER A 51 5.32 12.25 2.48
C SER A 51 6.02 12.85 3.70
N GLU A 52 5.72 12.33 4.89
CA GLU A 52 6.38 12.78 6.12
C GLU A 52 7.83 12.30 6.24
N ALA A 53 8.09 11.04 5.90
CA ALA A 53 9.46 10.51 5.88
C ALA A 53 10.34 11.32 4.92
N ALA A 54 9.84 11.64 3.72
CA ALA A 54 10.53 12.48 2.75
C ALA A 54 10.81 13.88 3.29
N LYS A 55 9.81 14.53 3.88
CA LYS A 55 9.95 15.86 4.47
C LYS A 55 11.00 15.89 5.59
N GLU A 56 11.03 14.86 6.44
CA GLU A 56 12.01 14.73 7.51
C GLU A 56 13.43 14.45 6.97
N SER A 57 13.54 13.59 5.96
CA SER A 57 14.82 13.24 5.32
C SER A 57 15.52 14.39 4.62
N LYS A 58 14.75 15.39 4.16
CA LYS A 58 15.28 16.61 3.57
C LYS A 58 16.10 17.43 4.57
N ASN A 59 15.76 17.33 5.86
CA ASN A 59 16.33 18.13 6.94
C ASN A 59 17.36 17.36 7.80
N ALA A 60 17.39 16.02 7.71
CA ALA A 60 18.31 15.18 8.47
C ALA A 60 19.35 14.53 7.56
N SER A 61 20.62 14.55 7.97
CA SER A 61 21.68 13.86 7.22
C SER A 61 21.47 12.35 7.27
N ALA A 62 21.65 11.66 6.13
CA ALA A 62 21.61 10.19 6.02
C ALA A 62 22.59 9.45 6.97
N ALA A 63 23.55 10.17 7.56
CA ALA A 63 24.53 9.64 8.50
C ALA A 63 24.06 9.59 9.97
N ASP A 64 23.00 10.31 10.35
CA ASP A 64 22.59 10.45 11.75
C ASP A 64 21.35 9.61 12.10
N GLY A 65 21.60 8.43 12.67
CA GLY A 65 20.65 7.72 13.52
C GLY A 65 19.58 6.90 12.80
N GLY A 66 19.99 5.83 12.11
CA GLY A 66 19.12 4.80 11.55
C GLY A 66 18.39 5.32 10.32
N GLY A 67 18.85 4.90 9.14
CA GLY A 67 18.42 5.43 7.84
C GLY A 67 16.91 5.58 7.63
N TYR A 68 16.54 6.20 6.52
CA TYR A 68 15.16 6.52 6.14
C TYR A 68 14.16 5.35 6.33
N ASP A 69 14.60 4.10 6.18
CA ASP A 69 13.86 2.87 6.51
C ASP A 69 13.24 2.88 7.92
N ASN A 70 14.05 3.21 8.92
CA ASN A 70 13.61 3.24 10.31
C ASN A 70 12.67 4.40 10.58
N ARG A 71 12.92 5.57 9.96
CA ARG A 71 12.03 6.74 10.07
C ARG A 71 10.67 6.44 9.47
N PHE A 72 10.65 5.86 8.29
CA PHE A 72 9.44 5.47 7.59
C PHE A 72 8.64 4.43 8.37
N GLN A 73 9.29 3.38 8.86
CA GLN A 73 8.64 2.34 9.66
C GLN A 73 8.06 2.89 10.96
N LYS A 74 8.76 3.84 11.59
CA LYS A 74 8.25 4.58 12.74
C LYS A 74 6.99 5.39 12.37
N ARG A 75 7.01 6.14 11.27
CA ARG A 75 5.85 6.96 10.83
C ARG A 75 4.64 6.11 10.48
N ILE A 76 4.82 5.01 9.75
CA ILE A 76 3.75 4.04 9.48
C ILE A 76 3.13 3.54 10.79
N THR A 77 3.94 3.19 11.78
CA THR A 77 3.45 2.63 13.04
C THR A 77 2.73 3.69 13.88
N GLU A 78 3.25 4.92 13.90
CA GLU A 78 2.63 6.05 14.62
C GLU A 78 1.32 6.53 13.97
N GLN A 79 1.28 6.60 12.64
CA GLN A 79 0.14 7.15 11.89
C GLN A 79 -0.92 6.12 11.52
N GLY A 80 -0.51 4.88 11.26
CA GLY A 80 -1.41 3.76 11.00
C GLY A 80 -2.25 3.39 12.23
N GLY A 81 -1.83 3.83 13.43
CA GLY A 81 -2.58 3.63 14.66
C GLY A 81 -2.80 2.15 15.01
N ALA A 82 -3.71 1.90 15.94
CA ALA A 82 -3.96 0.56 16.47
C ALA A 82 -4.50 -0.43 15.42
N ILE A 83 -5.15 0.07 14.36
CA ILE A 83 -5.77 -0.76 13.32
C ILE A 83 -4.76 -1.20 12.24
N TRP A 84 -3.64 -0.50 12.07
CA TRP A 84 -2.61 -0.86 11.09
C TRP A 84 -2.02 -2.25 11.35
N GLY A 85 -1.64 -2.55 12.60
CA GLY A 85 -1.07 -3.85 12.96
C GLY A 85 -2.05 -5.02 12.83
N PHE A 86 -3.36 -4.75 12.78
CA PHE A 86 -4.39 -5.76 12.53
C PHE A 86 -4.69 -5.92 11.03
N LEU A 87 -4.72 -4.82 10.29
CA LEU A 87 -5.10 -4.80 8.88
C LEU A 87 -3.94 -5.08 7.93
N THR A 88 -2.70 -5.00 8.40
CA THR A 88 -1.50 -5.16 7.58
C THR A 88 -0.52 -6.12 8.24
N ARG A 89 0.27 -6.79 7.41
CA ARG A 89 1.39 -7.60 7.90
C ARG A 89 2.66 -6.77 7.89
N PRO A 90 3.53 -6.91 8.91
CA PRO A 90 4.77 -6.14 9.01
C PRO A 90 5.78 -6.45 7.88
N ASP A 91 5.63 -7.58 7.20
CA ASP A 91 6.44 -8.02 6.05
C ASP A 91 5.92 -7.52 4.69
N ALA A 92 4.78 -6.82 4.66
CA ALA A 92 4.13 -6.41 3.41
C ALA A 92 4.72 -5.15 2.77
N VAL A 93 5.51 -4.37 3.50
CA VAL A 93 6.04 -3.08 3.02
C VAL A 93 7.55 -3.20 2.81
N THR A 94 7.99 -3.10 1.56
CA THR A 94 9.42 -3.02 1.20
C THR A 94 9.73 -1.63 0.71
N MET A 95 10.79 -1.02 1.24
CA MET A 95 11.25 0.29 0.80
C MET A 95 12.67 0.17 0.25
N ASN A 96 12.87 0.76 -0.92
CA ASN A 96 14.16 0.83 -1.58
C ASN A 96 14.52 2.29 -1.83
N ILE A 97 15.77 2.64 -1.55
CA ILE A 97 16.25 4.01 -1.61
C ILE A 97 17.52 4.04 -2.44
N THR A 98 17.48 4.86 -3.48
CA THR A 98 18.61 5.05 -4.38
C THR A 98 18.94 6.53 -4.50
N TYR A 99 20.23 6.80 -4.66
CA TYR A 99 20.76 8.17 -4.67
C TYR A 99 21.46 8.43 -6.00
N ALA A 100 21.27 9.63 -6.55
CA ALA A 100 21.90 10.05 -7.81
C ALA A 100 22.57 11.43 -7.70
N GLY A 101 23.71 11.57 -8.36
CA GLY A 101 24.47 12.81 -8.52
C GLY A 101 23.81 13.80 -9.47
N SER A 102 23.07 13.29 -10.47
CA SER A 102 22.44 14.11 -11.52
C SER A 102 21.11 13.52 -11.98
N ILE A 103 20.27 14.35 -12.62
CA ILE A 103 19.00 13.89 -13.22
C ILE A 103 19.26 12.79 -14.25
N ARG A 104 20.37 12.88 -14.98
CA ARG A 104 20.74 11.91 -16.01
C ARG A 104 21.09 10.54 -15.42
N GLU A 105 21.85 10.51 -14.33
CA GLU A 105 22.11 9.27 -13.59
C GLU A 105 20.80 8.68 -13.05
N MET A 106 19.87 9.52 -12.58
CA MET A 106 18.56 9.06 -12.11
C MET A 106 17.72 8.44 -13.24
N THR A 107 17.72 9.02 -14.44
CA THR A 107 16.94 8.49 -15.57
C THR A 107 17.57 7.25 -16.19
N ASP A 108 18.90 7.15 -16.20
CA ASP A 108 19.61 6.08 -16.89
C ASP A 108 19.74 4.81 -16.03
N THR A 109 19.95 4.95 -14.72
CA THR A 109 20.18 3.81 -13.82
C THR A 109 19.22 3.75 -12.63
N GLY A 110 18.43 4.80 -12.38
CA GLY A 110 17.59 4.90 -11.18
C GLY A 110 18.37 5.24 -9.90
N GLY A 111 19.68 5.54 -10.00
CA GLY A 111 20.56 5.84 -8.86
C GLY A 111 21.29 4.62 -8.28
N THR A 112 22.07 4.83 -7.23
CA THR A 112 22.84 3.80 -6.51
C THR A 112 22.35 3.64 -5.08
N SER A 113 22.22 2.42 -4.58
CA SER A 113 21.87 2.13 -3.19
C SER A 113 23.06 2.33 -2.24
N GLY A 114 22.80 2.76 -1.01
CA GLY A 114 23.77 2.75 0.08
C GLY A 114 24.75 3.92 0.17
N ASP A 115 24.99 4.69 -0.90
CA ASP A 115 25.86 5.89 -0.84
C ASP A 115 25.09 7.17 -1.19
N SER A 116 24.82 7.98 -0.15
CA SER A 116 24.12 9.26 -0.24
C SER A 116 25.06 10.47 -0.29
N ARG A 117 26.37 10.28 -0.09
CA ARG A 117 27.32 11.40 0.02
C ARG A 117 27.46 12.10 -1.32
N TYR A 118 27.33 13.42 -1.33
CA TYR A 118 27.47 14.23 -2.55
C TYR A 118 26.49 13.83 -3.66
N LYS A 119 25.33 13.26 -3.31
CA LYS A 119 24.27 12.95 -4.26
C LYS A 119 23.04 13.79 -3.92
N PRO A 120 22.75 14.86 -4.70
CA PRO A 120 21.68 15.79 -4.38
C PRO A 120 20.27 15.24 -4.67
N LEU A 121 20.15 14.08 -5.34
CA LEU A 121 18.88 13.45 -5.64
C LEU A 121 18.73 12.15 -4.86
N ALA A 122 17.55 11.92 -4.30
CA ALA A 122 17.13 10.66 -3.70
C ALA A 122 15.84 10.19 -4.36
N ARG A 123 15.77 8.92 -4.72
CA ARG A 123 14.58 8.21 -5.17
C ARG A 123 14.16 7.25 -4.08
N TYR A 124 12.92 7.39 -3.64
CA TYR A 124 12.28 6.52 -2.66
C TYR A 124 11.23 5.70 -3.41
N GLN A 125 11.45 4.40 -3.47
CA GLN A 125 10.51 3.47 -4.05
C GLN A 125 9.95 2.60 -2.94
N LEU A 126 8.64 2.59 -2.81
CA LEU A 126 7.92 1.80 -1.85
C LEU A 126 7.02 0.81 -2.56
N GLU A 127 7.24 -0.45 -2.24
CA GLU A 127 6.47 -1.55 -2.75
C GLU A 127 5.66 -2.17 -1.61
N TYR A 128 4.34 -2.10 -1.72
CA TYR A 128 3.45 -2.79 -0.82
C TYR A 128 2.91 -4.06 -1.48
N GLN A 129 3.30 -5.21 -0.93
CA GLN A 129 2.78 -6.50 -1.34
C GLN A 129 1.41 -6.71 -0.70
N TYR A 130 0.36 -6.59 -1.52
CA TYR A 130 -0.99 -6.76 -1.02
C TYR A 130 -1.32 -8.23 -0.81
N HIS A 131 -1.84 -8.53 0.37
CA HIS A 131 -2.48 -9.82 0.65
C HIS A 131 -3.98 -9.59 0.91
N PRO A 132 -4.87 -10.23 0.11
CA PRO A 132 -6.30 -10.17 0.35
C PRO A 132 -6.68 -10.87 1.67
N MET A 133 -7.67 -10.33 2.38
CA MET A 133 -8.15 -10.89 3.65
C MET A 133 -9.52 -11.57 3.49
N PHE A 134 -10.42 -10.99 2.68
CA PHE A 134 -11.80 -11.44 2.55
C PHE A 134 -12.13 -12.06 1.18
N PHE A 135 -11.46 -11.63 0.10
CA PHE A 135 -11.68 -12.15 -1.26
C PHE A 135 -10.38 -12.30 -2.04
N PRO A 136 -10.19 -13.37 -2.84
CA PRO A 136 -9.05 -13.47 -3.76
C PRO A 136 -9.16 -12.38 -4.83
N PHE A 137 -8.57 -11.23 -4.54
CA PHE A 137 -8.42 -10.14 -5.49
C PHE A 137 -7.24 -10.47 -6.42
N PRO A 138 -7.30 -10.15 -7.73
CA PRO A 138 -6.15 -10.37 -8.60
C PRO A 138 -4.92 -9.61 -8.08
N ASP A 139 -3.86 -10.33 -7.73
CA ASP A 139 -2.61 -9.76 -7.21
C ASP A 139 -2.03 -8.68 -8.13
N ILE A 140 -2.28 -8.82 -9.43
CA ILE A 140 -1.86 -7.88 -10.48
C ILE A 140 -2.42 -6.48 -10.25
N TRP A 141 -3.66 -6.36 -9.79
CA TRP A 141 -4.27 -5.04 -9.56
C TRP A 141 -3.73 -4.42 -8.29
N ALA A 142 -3.63 -5.20 -7.22
CA ALA A 142 -3.25 -4.68 -5.92
C ALA A 142 -1.75 -4.33 -5.84
N ASN A 143 -0.86 -5.12 -6.43
CA ASN A 143 0.59 -4.86 -6.42
C ASN A 143 0.97 -3.65 -7.30
N ASN A 144 0.30 -3.46 -8.44
CA ASN A 144 0.54 -2.28 -9.29
C ASN A 144 -0.07 -0.99 -8.69
N LEU A 145 -1.23 -1.08 -8.03
CA LEU A 145 -1.90 0.08 -7.44
C LEU A 145 -1.23 0.61 -6.18
N LEU A 146 -0.41 -0.19 -5.50
CA LEU A 146 0.21 0.19 -4.21
C LEU A 146 1.73 0.37 -4.31
N ASN A 147 2.30 0.30 -5.51
CA ASN A 147 3.65 0.78 -5.76
C ASN A 147 3.65 2.32 -5.75
N ARG A 148 4.54 2.92 -4.96
CA ARG A 148 4.69 4.37 -4.83
C ARG A 148 6.15 4.74 -5.06
N GLU A 149 6.37 5.71 -5.93
CA GLU A 149 7.70 6.23 -6.19
C GLU A 149 7.69 7.74 -6.01
N VAL A 150 8.67 8.25 -5.25
CA VAL A 150 8.86 9.70 -5.09
C VAL A 150 10.34 10.05 -5.20
N ILE A 151 10.63 11.10 -5.95
CA ILE A 151 11.98 11.63 -6.13
C ILE A 151 12.06 12.98 -5.42
N PHE A 152 13.05 13.15 -4.55
CA PHE A 152 13.30 14.38 -3.82
C PHE A 152 14.71 14.92 -4.04
N VAL A 153 14.83 16.24 -3.92
CA VAL A 153 16.11 16.95 -3.85
C VAL A 153 16.53 17.05 -2.39
N GLN A 154 17.73 16.55 -2.09
CA GLN A 154 18.33 16.61 -0.76
C GLN A 154 18.98 17.98 -0.54
N GLU A 155 18.28 18.87 0.17
CA GLU A 155 18.79 20.22 0.45
C GLU A 155 19.99 20.23 1.40
N TYR A 156 20.08 19.25 2.31
CA TYR A 156 21.22 19.12 3.24
C TYR A 156 22.55 18.88 2.52
N GLU A 157 22.57 18.06 1.46
CA GLU A 157 23.78 17.82 0.69
C GLU A 157 24.03 18.96 -0.32
N ARG A 158 23.00 19.74 -0.70
CA ARG A 158 23.13 20.92 -1.58
C ARG A 158 23.97 22.05 -0.97
N SER A 159 23.89 22.27 0.35
CA SER A 159 24.69 23.32 1.02
C SER A 159 26.18 23.00 1.03
N LYS A 160 26.57 21.72 0.97
CA LYS A 160 27.98 21.28 0.87
C LYS A 160 28.59 21.41 -0.53
N PHE A 161 27.79 21.74 -1.56
CA PHE A 161 28.30 22.04 -2.92
C PHE A 161 28.62 23.52 -3.12
N MET A 162 28.32 24.38 -2.15
CA MET A 162 28.46 25.85 -2.27
C MET A 162 29.70 26.42 -1.56
N ASP A 163 30.60 25.56 -1.08
CA ASP A 163 31.95 25.94 -0.61
C ASP A 163 33.03 25.42 -1.56
#